data_AF-A0A917LHQ7-F1
#
_entry.id   AF-A0A917LHQ7-F1
#
_cell.length_a   1.000
_cell.length_b   1.000
_cell.length_c   1.000
_cell.angle_alpha   90.00
_cell.angle_beta   90.00
_cell.angle_gamma   90.00
#
_symmetry.space_group_name_H-M   'P 1'
#
loop_
_entity.id
_entity.type
_entity.pdbx_description
1 polymer ?
#
loop_
_entity_poly.entity_id
_entity_poly.type
_entity_poly.pdbx_seq_one_letter_code
_entity_poly.pdbx_strand_id
1 'polypeptide(L)'
;MIDQGKAKRQEVKMLNRKVLEISGVSNLESFDSEEFLLETDCGFLTIKGQNLHIKHLSLEQGLVAIEGLVHSLAYLDGQAPEKSKGLFGKLFK
;
A
#
# COMPACT_ATOMS: atom_id res chain seq x y z
N MET A 1 -14.50 -10.25 24.83
CA MET A 1 -13.81 -11.36 24.13
C MET A 1 -13.23 -10.76 22.87
N ILE A 2 -11.91 -10.56 22.83
CA ILE A 2 -11.24 -10.07 21.62
C ILE A 2 -11.21 -11.27 20.68
N ASP A 3 -11.90 -11.13 19.56
CA ASP A 3 -11.86 -12.09 18.47
C ASP A 3 -10.39 -12.29 18.06
N GLN A 4 -9.78 -13.38 18.51
CA GLN A 4 -8.51 -13.85 17.94
C GLN A 4 -8.85 -14.53 16.62
N GLY A 5 -9.36 -13.73 15.68
CA GLY A 5 -9.45 -14.11 14.29
C GLY A 5 -8.04 -14.48 13.83
N LYS A 6 -7.91 -15.67 13.22
CA LYS A 6 -6.69 -16.15 12.55
C LYS A 6 -5.95 -14.95 11.95
N ALA A 7 -4.74 -14.66 12.44
CA ALA A 7 -3.96 -13.53 11.96
C ALA A 7 -3.84 -13.64 10.43
N LYS A 8 -4.46 -12.71 9.70
CA LYS A 8 -4.40 -12.70 8.24
C LYS A 8 -2.94 -12.53 7.85
N ARG A 9 -2.40 -13.50 7.13
CA ARG A 9 -0.97 -13.50 6.75
C ARG A 9 -0.81 -12.67 5.49
N GLN A 10 -0.31 -11.45 5.66
CA GLN A 10 0.14 -10.58 4.59
C GLN A 10 1.67 -10.52 4.56
N GLU A 11 2.24 -10.70 3.39
CA GLU A 11 3.67 -10.56 3.10
C GLU A 11 3.90 -9.40 2.15
N VAL A 12 4.93 -8.60 2.45
CA VAL A 12 5.47 -7.55 1.58
C VAL A 12 6.95 -7.85 1.35
N LYS A 13 7.34 -8.10 0.10
CA LYS A 13 8.71 -8.41 -0.31
C LYS A 13 9.24 -7.29 -1.20
N MET A 14 10.41 -6.76 -0.88
CA MET A 14 11.06 -5.73 -1.68
C MET A 14 12.43 -6.22 -2.15
N LEU A 15 12.69 -6.13 -3.45
CA LEU A 15 14.00 -6.40 -4.04
C LEU A 15 14.60 -5.11 -4.60
N ASN A 16 15.76 -4.71 -4.05
CA ASN A 16 16.58 -3.59 -4.53
C ASN A 16 15.83 -2.26 -4.68
N ARG A 17 14.75 -2.04 -3.92
CA ARG A 17 13.83 -0.89 -4.09
C ARG A 17 13.28 -0.74 -5.51
N LYS A 18 13.25 -1.83 -6.30
CA LYS A 18 12.82 -1.85 -7.70
C LYS A 18 11.61 -2.74 -7.95
N VAL A 19 11.48 -3.82 -7.19
CA VAL A 19 10.37 -4.77 -7.29
C VAL A 19 9.73 -4.87 -5.92
N LEU A 20 8.41 -4.70 -5.87
CA LEU A 20 7.57 -4.97 -4.71
C LEU A 20 6.63 -6.12 -5.05
N GLU A 21 6.52 -7.10 -4.17
CA GLU A 21 5.50 -8.15 -4.22
C GLU A 21 4.71 -8.11 -2.91
N ILE A 22 3.39 -8.01 -3.02
CA ILE A 22 2.47 -7.79 -1.91
C ILE A 22 1.36 -8.85 -2.00
N SER A 23 1.09 -9.52 -0.89
CA SER A 23 -0.02 -10.47 -0.74
C SER A 23 -1.13 -9.91 0.14
N GLY A 24 -2.29 -10.56 0.16
CA GLY A 24 -3.44 -10.08 0.93
C GLY A 24 -4.05 -8.78 0.39
N VAL A 25 -3.90 -8.50 -0.90
CA VAL A 25 -4.50 -7.32 -1.54
C VAL A 25 -5.93 -7.65 -1.98
N SER A 26 -6.93 -6.95 -1.44
CA SER A 26 -8.34 -7.12 -1.83
C SER A 26 -8.72 -6.23 -3.01
N ASN A 27 -8.15 -5.03 -3.09
CA ASN A 27 -8.46 -4.06 -4.13
C ASN A 27 -7.29 -3.12 -4.45
N LEU A 28 -7.31 -2.56 -5.66
CA LEU A 28 -6.46 -1.46 -6.10
C LEU A 28 -7.32 -0.20 -6.23
N GLU A 29 -7.26 0.69 -5.25
CA GLU A 29 -8.10 1.90 -5.21
C GLU A 29 -7.67 2.95 -6.25
N SER A 30 -6.37 3.20 -6.34
CA SER A 30 -5.81 4.14 -7.30
C SER A 30 -4.34 3.82 -7.58
N PHE A 31 -3.89 4.13 -8.78
CA PHE A 31 -2.48 4.05 -9.13
C PHE A 31 -2.10 5.04 -10.22
N ASP A 32 -0.86 5.49 -10.16
CA ASP A 32 -0.15 6.16 -11.23
C ASP A 32 1.36 5.84 -11.14
N SER A 33 2.19 6.58 -11.87
CA SER A 33 3.65 6.38 -11.90
C SER A 33 4.37 6.81 -10.62
N GLU A 34 3.71 7.51 -9.70
CA GLU A 34 4.28 8.07 -8.48
C GLU A 34 3.67 7.47 -7.21
N GLU A 35 2.41 7.00 -7.25
CA GLU A 35 1.68 6.49 -6.10
C GLU A 35 0.79 5.28 -6.45
N PHE A 36 0.74 4.31 -5.53
CA PHE A 36 -0.25 3.23 -5.50
C PHE A 36 -0.98 3.27 -4.16
N LEU A 37 -2.30 3.10 -4.19
CA LEU A 37 -3.15 2.89 -3.01
C LEU A 37 -3.82 1.53 -3.11
N LEU A 38 -3.42 0.61 -2.23
CA LEU A 38 -3.94 -0.75 -2.15
C LEU A 38 -4.85 -0.89 -0.93
N GLU A 39 -6.00 -1.55 -1.09
CA GLU A 39 -6.73 -2.11 0.04
C GLU A 39 -6.16 -3.50 0.34
N THR A 40 -5.73 -3.73 1.58
CA THR A 40 -5.10 -4.99 2.00
C THR A 40 -5.69 -5.52 3.29
N ASP A 41 -5.40 -6.79 3.59
CA ASP A 41 -5.82 -7.44 4.82
C ASP A 41 -5.31 -6.75 6.10
N CYS A 42 -4.22 -5.98 6.02
CA CYS A 42 -3.68 -5.14 7.09
C CYS A 42 -4.10 -3.66 7.01
N GLY A 43 -5.10 -3.31 6.18
CA GLY A 43 -5.58 -1.93 5.97
C GLY A 43 -5.10 -1.34 4.63
N PHE A 44 -5.31 -0.04 4.44
CA PHE A 44 -4.86 0.62 3.22
C PHE A 44 -3.34 0.79 3.22
N LEU A 45 -2.69 0.40 2.13
CA LEU A 45 -1.25 0.53 1.93
C LEU A 45 -0.98 1.52 0.80
N THR A 46 -0.32 2.61 1.13
CA THR A 46 0.21 3.56 0.15
C THR A 46 1.66 3.23 -0.19
N ILE A 47 1.98 3.13 -1.47
CA ILE A 47 3.35 3.02 -1.99
C ILE A 47 3.65 4.28 -2.80
N LYS A 48 4.76 4.97 -2.49
CA LYS A 48 5.22 6.14 -3.27
C LYS A 48 6.58 5.88 -3.90
N GLY A 49 6.80 6.46 -5.08
CA GLY A 49 7.99 6.19 -5.87
C GLY A 49 8.08 7.01 -7.16
N GLN A 50 8.82 6.46 -8.12
CA GLN A 50 8.96 6.98 -9.49
C GLN A 50 8.91 5.83 -10.49
N ASN A 51 8.28 6.09 -11.65
CA ASN A 51 8.06 5.10 -12.70
C ASN A 51 7.42 3.79 -12.17
N LEU A 52 6.54 3.91 -11.19
CA LEU A 52 5.78 2.79 -10.65
C LEU A 52 4.81 2.27 -11.72
N HIS A 53 4.75 0.96 -11.88
CA HIS A 53 3.81 0.32 -12.78
C HIS A 53 3.54 -1.11 -12.33
N ILE A 54 2.38 -1.64 -12.74
CA ILE A 54 1.97 -3.00 -12.42
C ILE A 54 2.81 -3.97 -13.23
N LYS A 55 3.54 -4.85 -12.54
CA LYS A 55 4.20 -6.02 -13.14
C LYS A 55 3.24 -7.20 -13.20
N HIS A 56 2.47 -7.43 -12.13
CA HIS A 56 1.49 -8.51 -12.05
C HIS A 56 0.36 -8.11 -11.09
N LEU A 57 -0.88 -8.47 -11.42
CA LEU A 57 -2.06 -8.21 -10.59
C LEU A 57 -3.00 -9.42 -10.65
N SER A 58 -3.24 -10.05 -9.51
CA SER A 58 -4.25 -11.08 -9.34
C SER A 58 -5.01 -10.83 -8.04
N LEU A 59 -6.14 -10.13 -8.14
CA LEU A 59 -7.00 -9.84 -6.98
C LEU A 59 -7.65 -11.12 -6.41
N GLU A 60 -7.92 -12.11 -7.26
CA GLU A 60 -8.44 -13.42 -6.83
C GLU A 60 -7.46 -14.16 -5.91
N GLN A 61 -6.16 -14.10 -6.23
CA GLN A 61 -5.09 -14.68 -5.40
C GLN A 61 -4.62 -13.71 -4.30
N GLY A 62 -5.11 -12.48 -4.31
CA GLY A 62 -4.68 -11.39 -3.45
C GLY A 62 -3.23 -10.97 -3.64
N LEU A 63 -2.68 -11.09 -4.86
CA LEU A 63 -1.27 -10.84 -5.17
C LEU A 63 -1.09 -9.64 -6.11
N VAL A 64 -0.19 -8.73 -5.74
CA VAL A 64 0.24 -7.59 -6.56
C VAL A 64 1.75 -7.55 -6.64
N ALA A 65 2.29 -7.36 -7.83
CA ALA A 65 3.69 -7.01 -8.05
C ALA A 65 3.80 -5.66 -8.75
N ILE A 66 4.62 -4.76 -8.20
CA ILE A 66 4.87 -3.41 -8.69
C ILE A 66 6.36 -3.30 -9.04
N GLU A 67 6.66 -2.70 -10.18
CA GLU A 67 8.02 -2.33 -10.58
C GLU A 67 8.18 -0.81 -10.66
N GLY A 68 9.37 -0.32 -10.30
CA GLY A 68 9.69 1.11 -10.27
C GLY A 68 10.55 1.45 -9.05
N LEU A 69 11.02 2.70 -8.96
CA LEU A 69 11.85 3.12 -7.82
C LEU A 69 10.96 3.43 -6.62
N VAL A 70 11.07 2.62 -5.56
CA VAL A 70 10.26 2.79 -4.36
C VAL A 70 10.94 3.75 -3.37
N HIS A 71 10.16 4.72 -2.89
CA HIS A 71 10.57 5.72 -1.90
C HIS A 71 9.98 5.44 -0.51
N SER A 72 8.70 5.09 -0.43
CA SER A 72 8.06 4.80 0.86
C SER A 72 6.92 3.79 0.73
N LEU A 73 6.64 3.12 1.86
CA LEU A 73 5.45 2.32 2.10
C LEU A 73 4.84 2.79 3.43
N ALA A 74 3.53 3.03 3.46
CA ALA A 74 2.82 3.45 4.65
C ALA A 74 1.45 2.77 4.73
N TYR A 75 1.16 2.12 5.85
CA TYR A 75 -0.21 1.71 6.15
C TYR A 75 -0.98 2.89 6.76
N LEU A 76 -2.25 3.04 6.38
CA LEU A 76 -3.16 4.03 6.95
C LEU A 76 -3.97 3.33 8.06
N ASP A 77 -3.76 3.75 9.31
CA ASP A 77 -4.53 3.25 10.45
C ASP A 77 -5.97 3.80 10.39
N GLY A 78 -6.95 2.93 10.10
CA GLY A 78 -8.37 3.18 10.33
C GLY A 78 -9.07 4.08 9.30
N GLN A 79 -9.90 3.45 8.46
CA GLN A 79 -10.82 4.03 7.48
C GLN A 79 -10.16 4.83 6.34
N ALA A 80 -10.76 4.72 5.15
CA ALA A 80 -10.32 5.35 3.92
C ALA A 80 -9.94 6.83 4.13
N PRO A 81 -8.93 7.37 3.43
CA PRO A 81 -8.49 8.74 3.62
C PRO A 81 -9.62 9.72 3.31
N GLU A 82 -10.27 10.26 4.35
CA GLU A 82 -10.96 11.53 4.21
C GLU A 82 -9.93 12.57 3.82
N LYS A 83 -10.25 13.33 2.75
CA LYS A 83 -9.46 14.43 2.19
C LYS A 83 -9.21 15.54 3.23
N SER A 84 -8.35 15.30 4.20
CA SER A 84 -8.01 16.28 5.24
C SER A 84 -6.82 17.13 4.78
N LYS A 85 -7.17 18.22 4.09
CA LYS A 85 -6.37 19.45 4.07
C LYS A 85 -5.95 19.78 5.51
N GLY A 86 -4.65 19.86 5.84
CA GLY A 86 -4.25 20.67 7.02
C GLY A 86 -3.02 20.30 7.85
N LEU A 87 -2.24 19.25 7.55
CA LEU A 87 -1.13 18.87 8.45
C LEU A 87 0.23 19.57 8.20
N PHE A 88 0.32 20.50 7.24
CA PHE A 88 1.55 21.27 6.97
C PHE A 88 1.71 22.56 7.79
N GLY A 89 0.80 22.88 8.71
CA GLY A 89 0.78 24.18 9.39
C GLY A 89 1.68 24.35 10.62
N LYS A 90 2.45 23.33 11.05
CA LYS A 90 3.08 23.35 12.39
C LYS A 90 4.57 22.99 12.45
N LEU A 91 5.30 23.03 11.33
CA LEU A 91 6.75 22.75 11.31
C LEU A 91 7.65 23.96 10.99
N PHE A 92 7.19 25.18 11.26
CA PHE A 92 8.08 26.34 11.35
C PHE A 92 7.92 27.05 12.70
N LYS A 93 8.73 26.63 13.67
CA LYS A 93 9.31 27.50 14.69
C LYS A 93 10.67 26.96 15.10
#